data_AF-A0A7S0SSJ7-F1
#
_entry.id   AF-A0A7S0SSJ7-F1
#
_cell.length_a   1.000
_cell.length_b   1.000
_cell.length_c   1.000
_cell.angle_alpha   90.00
_cell.angle_beta   90.00
_cell.angle_gamma   90.00
#
_symmetry.space_group_name_H-M   'P 1'
#
loop_
_entity.id
_entity.type
_entity.pdbx_description
1 polymer ?
#
loop_
_entity_poly.entity_id
_entity_poly.type
_entity_poly.pdbx_seq_one_letter_code
_entity_poly.pdbx_strand_id
1 'polypeptide(L)'
;ENSINQISIDDYFIKSEEFRVYLKLIQNISFESLTSEEAKDLFEKYFVKEYNQGKLPEMYYSGIPLEVREATLKSKHRWNINLSNKEKEKVSELSDKVDSMTRLNKKDFWNSSTNTINNSSTTNHPVNFEHKNHSTIVLEREHNREVVNNQRKQDRNRMNELIEDVAPKEVKGSFQNRLDSKRTIADKIHGASRDRESNRDGLDLPDSIIFGGSDENEFKKLKNKIDHNNEMKRQMKDEKIRMLAEKESQKQADFMTKLGIDFSKGEKIVIAPR
;
A
#
# COMPACT_ATOMS: atom_id res chain seq x y z
N GLU A 1 -18.12 15.14 -44.77
CA GLU A 1 -19.10 15.60 -43.77
C GLU A 1 -19.04 14.63 -42.60
N ASN A 2 -18.53 15.07 -41.45
CA ASN A 2 -18.56 14.24 -40.25
C ASN A 2 -19.98 14.29 -39.70
N SER A 3 -20.74 13.19 -39.81
CA SER A 3 -22.02 13.06 -39.13
C SER A 3 -21.77 13.15 -37.62
N ILE A 4 -22.03 14.33 -37.04
CA ILE A 4 -21.90 14.55 -35.60
C ILE A 4 -23.04 13.77 -34.94
N ASN A 5 -22.69 12.72 -34.21
CA ASN A 5 -23.65 12.02 -33.37
C ASN A 5 -24.12 13.01 -32.30
N GLN A 6 -25.39 13.42 -32.40
CA GLN A 6 -25.99 14.32 -31.43
C GLN A 6 -26.01 13.63 -30.07
N ILE A 7 -25.58 14.35 -29.04
CA ILE A 7 -25.57 13.86 -27.67
C ILE A 7 -26.79 14.37 -26.91
N SER A 8 -27.23 13.58 -25.93
CA SER A 8 -28.31 13.91 -24.99
C SER A 8 -27.78 13.95 -23.54
N ILE A 9 -28.64 14.31 -22.59
CA ILE A 9 -28.32 14.29 -21.16
C ILE A 9 -27.94 12.89 -20.65
N ASP A 10 -28.46 11.84 -21.28
CA ASP A 10 -28.15 10.45 -20.95
C ASP A 10 -26.68 10.08 -21.23
N ASP A 11 -26.04 10.80 -22.16
CA ASP A 11 -24.62 10.61 -22.50
C ASP A 11 -23.67 11.26 -21.50
N TYR A 12 -24.19 11.88 -20.43
CA TYR A 12 -23.39 12.56 -19.41
C TYR A 12 -22.25 11.68 -18.89
N PHE A 13 -22.52 10.41 -18.59
CA PHE A 13 -21.50 9.49 -18.07
C PHE A 13 -20.49 9.06 -19.13
N ILE A 14 -20.94 8.87 -20.37
CA ILE A 14 -20.09 8.48 -21.50
C ILE A 14 -19.11 9.62 -21.84
N LYS A 15 -19.61 10.86 -21.84
CA LYS A 15 -18.87 12.08 -22.18
C LYS A 15 -18.37 12.87 -20.98
N SER A 16 -18.31 12.23 -19.81
CA SER A 16 -17.92 12.88 -18.56
C SER A 16 -16.46 13.34 -18.55
N GLU A 17 -15.55 12.59 -19.20
CA GLU A 17 -14.14 12.98 -19.33
C GLU A 17 -14.02 14.27 -20.16
N GLU A 18 -14.75 14.33 -21.27
CA GLU A 18 -14.76 15.47 -22.19
C GLU A 18 -15.40 16.71 -21.57
N PHE A 19 -16.50 16.53 -20.86
CA PHE A 19 -17.17 17.60 -20.15
C PHE A 19 -16.29 18.25 -19.07
N ARG A 20 -15.48 17.46 -18.34
CA ARG A 20 -14.56 18.00 -17.33
C ARG A 20 -13.48 18.90 -17.94
N VAL A 21 -12.96 18.51 -19.10
CA VAL A 21 -11.98 19.32 -19.84
C VAL A 21 -12.62 20.61 -20.35
N TYR A 22 -13.86 20.52 -20.85
CA TYR A 22 -14.65 21.69 -21.27
C TYR A 22 -14.84 22.69 -20.12
N LEU A 23 -15.26 22.22 -18.95
CA LEU A 23 -15.44 23.07 -17.77
C LEU A 23 -14.14 23.77 -17.38
N LYS A 24 -13.00 23.07 -17.47
CA LYS A 24 -11.72 23.62 -17.04
C LYS A 24 -11.12 24.61 -18.04
N LEU A 25 -11.19 24.33 -19.34
CA LEU A 25 -10.57 25.16 -20.37
C LEU A 25 -11.45 26.33 -20.80
N ILE A 26 -12.75 26.09 -20.99
CA ILE A 26 -13.66 27.10 -21.55
C ILE A 26 -14.36 27.87 -20.44
N GLN A 27 -14.90 27.17 -19.43
CA GLN A 27 -15.60 27.84 -18.33
C GLN A 27 -14.69 28.22 -17.15
N ASN A 28 -13.47 27.70 -17.08
CA ASN A 28 -12.55 27.84 -15.95
C ASN A 28 -13.16 27.44 -14.58
N ILE A 29 -14.17 26.57 -14.60
CA ILE A 29 -14.81 26.01 -13.41
C ILE A 29 -14.19 24.64 -13.13
N SER A 30 -13.88 24.37 -11.86
CA SER A 30 -13.35 23.06 -11.48
C SER A 30 -14.49 22.12 -11.13
N PHE A 31 -14.52 20.94 -11.74
CA PHE A 31 -15.57 19.92 -11.53
C PHE A 31 -15.82 19.61 -10.03
N GLU A 32 -14.76 19.57 -9.21
CA GLU A 32 -14.85 19.26 -7.78
C GLU A 32 -15.67 20.27 -6.96
N SER A 33 -15.81 21.50 -7.44
CA SER A 33 -16.60 22.52 -6.73
C SER A 33 -18.08 22.50 -7.10
N LEU A 34 -18.50 21.66 -8.05
CA LEU A 34 -19.91 21.56 -8.43
C LEU A 34 -20.58 20.41 -7.71
N THR A 35 -21.84 20.62 -7.37
CA THR A 35 -22.72 19.53 -6.99
C THR A 35 -23.09 18.69 -8.22
N SER A 36 -23.53 17.45 -7.99
CA SER A 36 -23.95 16.55 -9.07
C SER A 36 -25.10 17.10 -9.90
N GLU A 37 -26.00 17.88 -9.29
CA GLU A 37 -27.14 18.51 -9.98
C GLU A 37 -26.66 19.66 -10.85
N GLU A 38 -25.85 20.58 -10.31
CA GLU A 38 -25.26 21.69 -11.08
C GLU A 38 -24.42 21.19 -12.26
N ALA A 39 -23.64 20.11 -12.07
CA ALA A 39 -22.84 19.54 -13.13
C ALA A 39 -23.69 19.03 -14.31
N LYS A 40 -24.81 18.36 -14.02
CA LYS A 40 -25.76 17.89 -15.05
C LYS A 40 -26.46 19.07 -15.74
N ASP A 41 -26.86 20.08 -14.98
CA ASP A 41 -27.46 21.30 -15.50
C ASP A 41 -26.54 22.03 -16.49
N LEU A 42 -25.25 22.15 -16.14
CA LEU A 42 -24.26 22.76 -17.03
C LEU A 42 -23.98 21.90 -18.27
N PHE A 43 -24.00 20.58 -18.12
CA PHE A 43 -23.82 19.66 -19.23
C PHE A 43 -24.93 19.84 -20.27
N GLU A 44 -26.19 19.83 -19.83
CA GLU A 44 -27.34 20.01 -20.71
C GLU A 44 -27.36 21.42 -21.33
N LYS A 45 -27.14 22.46 -20.52
CA LYS A 45 -27.30 23.85 -20.99
C LYS A 45 -26.20 24.29 -21.94
N TYR A 46 -24.95 23.91 -21.69
CA TYR A 46 -23.81 24.43 -22.44
C TYR A 46 -23.17 23.35 -23.30
N PHE A 47 -22.77 22.24 -22.71
CA PHE A 47 -21.96 21.24 -23.40
C PHE A 47 -22.72 20.56 -24.54
N VAL A 48 -23.95 20.09 -24.30
CA VAL A 48 -24.79 19.45 -25.32
C VAL A 48 -25.06 20.40 -26.49
N LYS A 49 -25.37 21.67 -26.20
CA LYS A 49 -25.65 22.67 -27.24
C LYS A 49 -24.43 22.95 -28.11
N GLU A 50 -23.29 23.23 -27.50
CA GLU A 50 -22.05 23.53 -28.23
C GLU A 50 -21.54 22.30 -28.99
N TYR A 51 -21.70 21.09 -28.42
CA TYR A 51 -21.29 19.84 -29.05
C TYR A 51 -22.10 19.53 -30.29
N ASN A 52 -23.43 19.63 -30.19
CA ASN A 52 -24.35 19.40 -31.30
C ASN A 52 -24.23 20.49 -32.38
N GLN A 53 -23.76 21.69 -32.02
CA GLN A 53 -23.48 22.77 -32.98
C GLN A 53 -22.11 22.63 -33.66
N GLY A 54 -21.26 21.68 -33.27
CA GLY A 54 -19.94 21.53 -33.88
C GLY A 54 -18.93 22.61 -33.48
N LYS A 55 -19.20 23.39 -32.42
CA LYS A 55 -18.38 24.57 -32.06
C LYS A 55 -17.19 24.23 -31.17
N LEU A 56 -17.14 23.03 -30.60
CA LEU A 56 -15.99 22.63 -29.80
C LEU A 56 -14.77 22.36 -30.69
N PRO A 57 -13.55 22.51 -30.15
CA PRO A 57 -12.34 22.06 -30.80
C PRO A 57 -12.41 20.57 -31.21
N GLU A 58 -11.73 20.20 -32.29
CA GLU A 58 -11.74 18.84 -32.85
C GLU A 58 -11.41 17.75 -31.81
N MET A 59 -10.56 18.07 -30.84
CA MET A 59 -10.18 17.18 -29.73
C MET A 59 -11.37 16.61 -28.95
N TYR A 60 -12.50 17.32 -28.87
CA TYR A 60 -13.69 16.85 -28.17
C TYR A 60 -14.49 15.81 -28.97
N TYR A 61 -14.27 15.74 -30.29
CA TYR A 61 -14.92 14.79 -31.19
C TYR A 61 -14.04 13.58 -31.48
N SER A 62 -12.73 13.80 -31.72
CA SER A 62 -11.75 12.74 -31.98
C SER A 62 -11.30 11.98 -30.72
N GLY A 63 -11.56 12.56 -29.54
CA GLY A 63 -11.09 12.08 -28.25
C GLY A 63 -9.95 12.94 -27.71
N ILE A 64 -9.97 13.15 -26.39
CA ILE A 64 -9.08 14.11 -25.74
C ILE A 64 -7.69 13.48 -25.51
N PRO A 65 -6.60 14.16 -25.88
CA PRO A 65 -5.25 13.71 -25.59
C PRO A 65 -5.02 13.51 -24.09
N LEU A 66 -4.27 12.47 -23.74
CA LEU A 66 -4.00 12.07 -22.35
C LEU A 66 -3.44 13.23 -21.51
N GLU A 67 -2.51 13.99 -22.07
CA GLU A 67 -1.84 15.12 -21.44
C GLU A 67 -2.83 16.21 -20.98
N VAL A 68 -3.78 16.56 -21.84
CA VAL A 68 -4.81 17.57 -21.55
C VAL A 68 -5.77 17.07 -20.48
N ARG A 69 -6.07 15.77 -20.50
CA ARG A 69 -6.94 15.15 -19.50
C ARG A 69 -6.26 15.12 -18.13
N GLU A 70 -5.01 14.73 -18.05
CA GLU A 70 -4.26 14.73 -16.80
C GLU A 70 -4.06 16.12 -16.23
N ALA A 71 -3.86 17.14 -17.08
CA ALA A 71 -3.76 18.51 -16.62
C ALA A 71 -5.07 19.02 -16.00
N THR A 72 -6.22 18.55 -16.48
CA THR A 72 -7.55 19.05 -16.09
C THR A 72 -8.21 18.25 -14.95
N LEU A 73 -7.87 16.96 -14.77
CA LEU A 73 -8.45 16.09 -13.74
C LEU A 73 -7.86 16.27 -12.33
N LYS A 74 -6.76 17.02 -12.18
CA LYS A 74 -6.11 17.17 -10.87
C LYS A 74 -7.01 17.95 -9.91
N SER A 75 -7.22 17.39 -8.71
CA SER A 75 -7.93 18.08 -7.65
C SER A 75 -7.21 19.39 -7.30
N LYS A 76 -7.96 20.39 -6.81
CA LYS A 76 -7.36 21.67 -6.37
C LYS A 76 -6.32 21.46 -5.27
N HIS A 77 -6.46 20.38 -4.50
CA HIS A 77 -5.56 20.07 -3.40
C HIS A 77 -4.23 19.54 -3.92
N ARG A 78 -3.14 20.21 -3.55
CA ARG A 78 -1.79 19.78 -3.86
C ARG A 78 -1.23 18.97 -2.69
N TRP A 79 -1.12 17.67 -2.88
CA TRP A 79 -0.41 16.81 -1.96
C TRP A 79 1.09 17.10 -2.05
N ASN A 80 1.68 17.59 -0.96
CA ASN A 80 3.13 17.81 -0.92
C ASN A 80 3.83 16.50 -0.51
N ILE A 81 3.93 15.56 -1.45
CA ILE A 81 4.62 14.30 -1.24
C ILE A 81 6.10 14.48 -1.59
N ASN A 82 6.96 14.41 -0.58
CA ASN A 82 8.41 14.48 -0.76
C ASN A 82 8.93 13.15 -1.30
N LEU A 83 9.01 13.02 -2.63
CA LEU A 83 9.55 11.84 -3.31
C LEU A 83 10.98 12.11 -3.78
N SER A 84 11.85 11.11 -3.66
CA SER A 84 13.16 11.10 -4.31
C SER A 84 12.99 11.00 -5.83
N ASN A 85 13.97 11.48 -6.62
CA ASN A 85 13.89 11.44 -8.08
C ASN A 85 13.67 10.02 -8.62
N LYS A 86 14.30 9.02 -8.00
CA LYS A 86 14.11 7.60 -8.35
C LYS A 86 12.70 7.09 -8.07
N GLU A 87 12.04 7.64 -7.05
CA GLU A 87 10.68 7.25 -6.69
C GLU A 87 9.67 7.90 -7.63
N LYS A 88 9.92 9.16 -8.04
CA LYS A 88 9.09 9.86 -9.05
C LYS A 88 9.06 9.12 -10.38
N GLU A 89 10.22 8.65 -10.84
CA GLU A 89 10.35 7.87 -12.08
C GLU A 89 9.53 6.57 -11.98
N LYS A 90 9.70 5.80 -10.90
CA LYS A 90 8.90 4.58 -10.65
C LYS A 90 7.40 4.85 -10.58
N VAL A 91 6.98 5.96 -9.97
CA VAL A 91 5.56 6.33 -9.90
C VAL A 91 5.02 6.64 -11.30
N SER A 92 5.80 7.29 -12.16
CA SER A 92 5.43 7.52 -13.57
C SER A 92 5.29 6.20 -14.32
N GLU A 93 6.28 5.31 -14.24
CA GLU A 93 6.24 3.99 -14.88
C GLU A 93 5.04 3.15 -14.43
N LEU A 94 4.73 3.19 -13.12
CA LEU A 94 3.57 2.51 -12.57
C LEU A 94 2.26 3.13 -13.06
N SER A 95 2.19 4.46 -13.17
CA SER A 95 1.02 5.17 -13.70
C SER A 95 0.73 4.75 -15.14
N ASP A 96 1.75 4.78 -15.99
CA ASP A 96 1.64 4.41 -17.41
C ASP A 96 1.22 2.94 -17.57
N LYS A 97 1.77 2.05 -16.74
CA LYS A 97 1.38 0.63 -16.72
C LYS A 97 -0.08 0.45 -16.31
N VAL A 98 -0.56 1.15 -15.28
CA VAL A 98 -1.96 1.08 -14.86
C VAL A 98 -2.90 1.62 -15.93
N ASP A 99 -2.55 2.73 -16.58
CA ASP A 99 -3.37 3.32 -17.64
C ASP A 99 -3.47 2.38 -18.84
N SER A 100 -2.34 1.78 -19.28
CA SER A 100 -2.34 0.78 -20.36
C SER A 100 -3.22 -0.43 -20.03
N MET A 101 -3.16 -0.94 -18.79
CA MET A 101 -3.90 -2.14 -18.39
C MET A 101 -5.40 -1.88 -18.19
N THR A 102 -5.79 -0.67 -17.82
CA THR A 102 -7.19 -0.33 -17.55
C THR A 102 -7.93 0.21 -18.78
N ARG A 103 -7.23 0.93 -19.69
CA ARG A 103 -7.88 1.62 -20.81
C ARG A 103 -7.91 0.85 -22.12
N LEU A 104 -6.91 -0.01 -22.40
CA LEU A 104 -6.91 -0.81 -23.62
C LEU A 104 -8.14 -1.72 -23.70
N ASN A 105 -8.63 -2.21 -22.56
CA ASN A 105 -9.84 -3.03 -22.48
C ASN A 105 -11.13 -2.30 -22.89
N LYS A 106 -11.18 -0.96 -22.95
CA LYS A 106 -12.44 -0.24 -23.25
C LYS A 106 -12.81 -0.25 -24.73
N LYS A 107 -11.83 -0.28 -25.65
CA LYS A 107 -12.09 -0.43 -27.10
C LYS A 107 -12.45 -1.87 -27.46
N ASP A 108 -11.84 -2.84 -26.80
CA ASP A 108 -12.10 -4.25 -27.06
C ASP A 108 -13.40 -4.74 -26.40
N PHE A 109 -13.80 -4.18 -25.25
CA PHE A 109 -15.04 -4.57 -24.57
C PHE A 109 -16.32 -4.25 -25.38
N TRP A 110 -16.33 -3.15 -26.15
CA TRP A 110 -17.48 -2.81 -27.01
C TRP A 110 -17.42 -3.48 -28.39
N ASN A 111 -16.24 -3.92 -28.85
CA ASN A 111 -16.08 -4.64 -30.11
C ASN A 111 -16.14 -6.18 -29.98
N SER A 112 -15.98 -6.74 -28.77
CA SER A 112 -15.94 -8.19 -28.56
C SER A 112 -17.33 -8.87 -28.49
N SER A 113 -18.43 -8.10 -28.51
CA SER A 113 -19.79 -8.66 -28.50
C SER A 113 -20.26 -9.23 -29.86
N THR A 114 -19.42 -9.27 -30.90
CA THR A 114 -19.85 -9.75 -32.23
C THR A 114 -18.93 -10.75 -32.94
N ASN A 115 -17.83 -11.22 -32.34
CA ASN A 115 -16.93 -12.11 -33.08
C ASN A 115 -16.10 -13.06 -32.21
N THR A 116 -16.72 -14.06 -31.58
CA THR A 116 -16.03 -15.30 -31.16
C THR A 116 -16.99 -16.50 -31.14
N ILE A 117 -17.54 -16.83 -32.30
CA ILE A 117 -17.96 -18.21 -32.60
C ILE A 117 -17.18 -18.58 -33.84
N ASN A 118 -16.11 -19.37 -33.70
CA ASN A 118 -15.73 -20.45 -34.61
C ASN A 118 -14.39 -21.08 -34.22
N ASN A 119 -14.46 -22.39 -33.98
CA ASN A 119 -13.44 -23.43 -34.20
C ASN A 119 -12.22 -23.48 -33.28
N SER A 120 -12.28 -24.39 -32.30
CA SER A 120 -11.38 -25.56 -32.33
C SER A 120 -12.02 -26.75 -31.63
N SER A 121 -12.03 -27.86 -32.36
CA SER A 121 -12.47 -29.19 -31.97
C SER A 121 -11.43 -29.85 -31.09
N THR A 122 -11.80 -30.38 -29.90
CA THR A 122 -11.57 -31.78 -29.48
C THR A 122 -11.95 -32.01 -28.01
N THR A 123 -12.51 -33.21 -27.76
CA THR A 123 -12.81 -33.89 -26.49
C THR A 123 -14.00 -33.39 -25.65
N ASN A 124 -15.12 -34.11 -25.81
CA ASN A 124 -16.35 -33.98 -25.06
C ASN A 124 -16.22 -34.57 -23.64
N HIS A 125 -16.18 -33.70 -22.63
CA HIS A 125 -16.71 -33.98 -21.30
C HIS A 125 -17.78 -32.91 -20.98
N PRO A 126 -19.04 -33.29 -20.69
CA PRO A 126 -20.05 -32.32 -20.29
C PRO A 126 -19.79 -31.93 -18.83
N VAL A 127 -18.84 -31.01 -18.63
CA VAL A 127 -18.75 -30.27 -17.37
C VAL A 127 -19.68 -29.08 -17.53
N ASN A 128 -20.79 -29.10 -16.81
CA ASN A 128 -21.76 -28.01 -16.77
C ASN A 128 -21.09 -26.83 -16.03
N PHE A 129 -20.20 -26.13 -16.71
CA PHE A 129 -19.60 -24.90 -16.20
C PHE A 129 -20.60 -23.78 -16.46
N GLU A 130 -21.33 -23.40 -15.41
CA GLU A 130 -21.98 -22.09 -15.38
C GLU A 130 -20.89 -21.05 -15.65
N HIS A 131 -20.95 -20.40 -16.82
CA HIS A 131 -20.09 -19.27 -17.14
C HIS A 131 -20.52 -18.07 -16.30
N LYS A 132 -20.15 -18.08 -15.02
CA LYS A 132 -20.21 -16.90 -14.17
C LYS A 132 -19.30 -15.83 -14.80
N ASN A 133 -19.86 -14.65 -15.04
CA ASN A 133 -19.10 -13.51 -15.57
C ASN A 133 -17.84 -13.26 -14.72
N HIS A 134 -16.70 -12.94 -15.33
CA HIS A 134 -15.43 -12.73 -14.60
C HIS A 134 -15.57 -11.71 -13.46
N SER A 135 -16.40 -10.68 -13.63
CA SER A 135 -16.75 -9.72 -12.57
C SER A 135 -17.40 -10.38 -11.35
N THR A 136 -18.34 -11.31 -11.56
CA THR A 136 -19.00 -12.04 -10.48
C THR A 136 -18.05 -13.00 -9.76
N ILE A 137 -17.11 -13.62 -10.47
CA ILE A 137 -16.09 -14.51 -9.87
C ILE A 137 -15.14 -13.70 -8.97
N VAL A 138 -14.73 -12.51 -9.41
CA VAL A 138 -13.86 -11.62 -8.63
C VAL A 138 -14.58 -11.14 -7.37
N LEU A 139 -15.84 -10.69 -7.49
CA LEU A 139 -16.65 -10.25 -6.35
C LEU A 139 -16.87 -11.38 -5.33
N GLU A 140 -17.18 -12.59 -5.80
CA GLU A 140 -17.38 -13.76 -4.94
C GLU A 140 -16.07 -14.16 -4.23
N ARG A 141 -14.93 -14.06 -4.92
CA ARG A 141 -13.60 -14.29 -4.33
C ARG A 141 -13.24 -13.23 -3.28
N GLU A 142 -13.54 -11.96 -3.52
CA GLU A 142 -13.29 -10.88 -2.55
C GLU A 142 -14.19 -11.02 -1.32
N HIS A 143 -15.47 -11.32 -1.52
CA HIS A 143 -16.41 -11.58 -0.42
C HIS A 143 -15.95 -12.76 0.45
N ASN A 144 -15.56 -13.88 -0.18
CA ASN A 144 -15.04 -15.04 0.56
C ASN A 144 -13.76 -14.70 1.33
N ARG A 145 -12.88 -13.86 0.77
CA ARG A 145 -11.67 -13.40 1.45
C ARG A 145 -12.01 -12.53 2.67
N GLU A 146 -13.00 -11.67 2.54
CA GLU A 146 -13.48 -10.81 3.63
C GLU A 146 -14.11 -11.64 4.75
N VAL A 147 -14.94 -12.62 4.42
CA VAL A 147 -15.54 -13.56 5.39
C VAL A 147 -14.46 -14.31 6.17
N VAL A 148 -13.45 -14.87 5.49
CA VAL A 148 -12.34 -15.58 6.16
C VAL A 148 -11.54 -14.63 7.05
N ASN A 149 -11.28 -13.40 6.61
CA ASN A 149 -10.58 -12.41 7.43
C ASN A 149 -11.39 -12.01 8.67
N ASN A 150 -12.70 -11.82 8.53
CA ASN A 150 -13.59 -11.52 9.64
C ASN A 150 -13.67 -12.69 10.63
N GLN A 151 -13.73 -13.92 10.13
CA GLN A 151 -13.69 -15.13 10.97
C GLN A 151 -12.39 -15.20 11.78
N ARG A 152 -11.22 -15.04 11.12
CA ARG A 152 -9.92 -15.01 11.81
C ARG A 152 -9.84 -13.90 12.87
N LYS A 153 -10.45 -12.75 12.61
CA LYS A 153 -10.49 -11.63 13.57
C LYS A 153 -11.36 -11.98 14.77
N GLN A 154 -12.52 -12.60 14.55
CA GLN A 154 -13.41 -13.06 15.62
C GLN A 154 -12.73 -14.16 16.45
N ASP A 155 -12.09 -15.13 15.82
CA ASP A 155 -11.37 -16.20 16.52
C ASP A 155 -10.22 -15.64 17.36
N ARG A 156 -9.45 -14.67 16.81
CA ARG A 156 -8.41 -13.98 17.58
C ARG A 156 -8.97 -13.24 18.79
N ASN A 157 -10.12 -12.59 18.63
CA ASN A 157 -10.77 -11.87 19.73
C ASN A 157 -11.26 -12.85 20.81
N ARG A 158 -11.89 -13.96 20.42
CA ARG A 158 -12.30 -15.03 21.34
C ARG A 158 -11.11 -15.64 22.09
N MET A 159 -10.00 -15.88 21.39
CA MET A 159 -8.78 -16.37 22.03
C MET A 159 -8.20 -15.35 23.01
N ASN A 160 -8.19 -14.06 22.68
CA ASN A 160 -7.76 -13.02 23.61
C ASN A 160 -8.66 -12.93 24.86
N GLU A 161 -9.98 -13.07 24.69
CA GLU A 161 -10.95 -13.08 25.80
C GLU A 161 -10.74 -14.29 26.72
N LEU A 162 -10.57 -15.49 26.15
CA LEU A 162 -10.22 -16.70 26.91
C LEU A 162 -8.89 -16.56 27.66
N ILE A 163 -7.89 -15.90 27.06
CA ILE A 163 -6.60 -15.63 27.71
C ILE A 163 -6.78 -14.62 28.86
N GLU A 164 -7.60 -13.59 28.68
CA GLU A 164 -7.88 -12.58 29.70
C GLU A 164 -8.63 -13.17 30.92
N ASP A 165 -9.46 -14.20 30.71
CA ASP A 165 -10.19 -14.89 31.77
C ASP A 165 -9.34 -15.95 32.50
N VAL A 166 -8.34 -16.55 31.85
CA VAL A 166 -7.45 -17.56 32.44
C VAL A 166 -6.25 -16.93 33.15
N ALA A 167 -5.79 -15.74 32.73
CA ALA A 167 -4.64 -15.08 33.32
C ALA A 167 -5.05 -14.25 34.57
N PRO A 168 -4.47 -14.51 35.76
CA PRO A 168 -4.74 -13.67 36.92
C PRO A 168 -4.32 -12.22 36.64
N LYS A 169 -5.27 -11.30 36.82
CA LYS A 169 -5.10 -9.86 36.54
C LYS A 169 -4.02 -9.29 37.45
N GLU A 170 -2.81 -9.07 36.93
CA GLU A 170 -1.77 -8.32 37.64
C GLU A 170 -2.24 -6.89 37.93
N VAL A 171 -1.90 -6.38 39.11
CA VAL A 171 -2.29 -5.07 39.62
C VAL A 171 -2.05 -4.00 38.53
N LYS A 172 -3.15 -3.42 38.04
CA LYS A 172 -3.11 -2.39 37.00
C LYS A 172 -2.27 -1.21 37.51
N GLY A 173 -1.15 -0.93 36.83
CA GLY A 173 -0.33 0.26 37.06
C GLY A 173 1.07 0.05 37.65
N SER A 174 1.43 -1.17 38.06
CA SER A 174 2.80 -1.47 38.52
C SER A 174 3.83 -1.27 37.41
N PHE A 175 5.04 -0.83 37.76
CA PHE A 175 6.16 -0.63 36.83
C PHE A 175 6.47 -1.88 36.01
N GLN A 176 6.38 -3.05 36.65
CA GLN A 176 6.58 -4.36 36.03
C GLN A 176 5.58 -4.62 34.89
N ASN A 177 4.30 -4.32 35.13
CA ASN A 177 3.23 -4.47 34.15
C ASN A 177 3.45 -3.56 32.91
N ARG A 178 4.00 -2.34 33.11
CA ARG A 178 4.38 -1.46 31.99
C ARG A 178 5.57 -2.00 31.19
N LEU A 179 6.55 -2.61 31.85
CA LEU A 179 7.71 -3.25 31.22
C LEU A 179 7.30 -4.49 30.43
N ASP A 180 6.44 -5.33 30.99
CA ASP A 180 5.98 -6.55 30.33
C ASP A 180 4.99 -6.23 29.20
N SER A 181 4.18 -5.18 29.32
CA SER A 181 3.40 -4.62 28.19
C SER A 181 4.31 -4.14 27.06
N LYS A 182 5.46 -3.53 27.37
CA LYS A 182 6.43 -3.11 26.33
C LYS A 182 7.12 -4.32 25.69
N ARG A 183 7.49 -5.34 26.47
CA ARG A 183 8.10 -6.58 25.97
C ARG A 183 7.15 -7.33 25.04
N THR A 184 5.90 -7.52 25.43
CA THR A 184 4.87 -8.16 24.60
C THR A 184 4.58 -7.38 23.31
N ILE A 185 4.59 -6.04 23.32
CA ILE A 185 4.47 -5.24 22.10
C ILE A 185 5.71 -5.41 21.21
N ALA A 186 6.91 -5.40 21.78
CA ALA A 186 8.15 -5.60 21.04
C ALA A 186 8.19 -7.01 20.40
N ASP A 187 7.79 -8.04 21.14
CA ASP A 187 7.69 -9.42 20.65
C ASP A 187 6.57 -9.55 19.61
N LYS A 188 5.47 -8.81 19.70
CA LYS A 188 4.44 -8.82 18.65
C LYS A 188 4.91 -8.15 17.35
N ILE A 189 5.70 -7.08 17.45
CA ILE A 189 6.21 -6.33 16.29
C ILE A 189 7.38 -7.07 15.64
N HIS A 190 8.29 -7.64 16.43
CA HIS A 190 9.52 -8.25 15.94
C HIS A 190 9.52 -9.79 16.00
N GLY A 191 8.66 -10.40 16.80
CA GLY A 191 8.52 -11.86 16.91
C GLY A 191 8.02 -12.49 15.62
N ALA A 192 7.10 -11.86 14.89
CA ALA A 192 6.69 -12.37 13.57
C ALA A 192 7.85 -12.40 12.54
N SER A 193 8.86 -11.55 12.70
CA SER A 193 10.08 -11.58 11.89
C SER A 193 11.08 -12.62 12.40
N ARG A 194 11.22 -12.78 13.73
CA ARG A 194 12.07 -13.82 14.34
C ARG A 194 11.53 -15.23 14.09
N ASP A 195 10.22 -15.43 14.19
CA ASP A 195 9.54 -16.70 13.92
C ASP A 195 9.60 -17.06 12.44
N ARG A 196 9.64 -16.07 11.54
CA ARG A 196 9.91 -16.29 10.12
C ARG A 196 11.37 -16.64 9.85
N GLU A 197 12.30 -16.14 10.66
CA GLU A 197 13.73 -16.42 10.53
C GLU A 197 14.06 -17.80 11.13
N SER A 198 13.48 -18.17 12.27
CA SER A 198 13.62 -19.49 12.88
C SER A 198 12.89 -20.60 12.11
N ASN A 199 11.73 -20.31 11.51
CA ASN A 199 11.03 -21.24 10.61
C ASN A 199 11.51 -21.14 9.16
N ARG A 200 12.56 -20.35 8.88
CA ARG A 200 13.18 -20.29 7.53
C ARG A 200 14.07 -21.50 7.23
N ASP A 201 14.27 -22.37 8.21
CA ASP A 201 15.11 -23.59 8.17
C ASP A 201 14.52 -24.74 7.31
N GLY A 202 13.52 -24.45 6.46
CA GLY A 202 12.79 -25.46 5.67
C GLY A 202 13.34 -25.71 4.25
N LEU A 203 14.41 -25.01 3.85
CA LEU A 203 15.07 -25.19 2.55
C LEU A 203 16.57 -24.91 2.70
N ASP A 204 17.27 -25.83 3.35
CA ASP A 204 18.72 -25.92 3.33
C ASP A 204 19.20 -26.37 1.95
N LEU A 205 19.07 -25.46 0.98
CA LEU A 205 19.84 -25.56 -0.25
C LEU A 205 21.32 -25.37 0.13
N PRO A 206 22.23 -26.24 -0.31
CA PRO A 206 23.64 -26.05 -0.04
C PRO A 206 24.05 -24.67 -0.55
N ASP A 207 24.83 -23.93 0.25
CA ASP A 207 25.29 -22.56 -0.02
C ASP A 207 25.75 -22.38 -1.49
N SER A 208 26.42 -23.39 -2.06
CA SER A 208 26.85 -23.40 -3.47
C SER A 208 25.73 -23.12 -4.50
N ILE A 209 24.52 -23.64 -4.27
CA ILE A 209 23.34 -23.45 -5.14
C ILE A 209 22.67 -22.10 -4.86
N ILE A 210 22.58 -21.69 -3.59
CA ILE A 210 22.03 -20.38 -3.19
C ILE A 210 22.86 -19.23 -3.80
N PHE A 211 24.18 -19.41 -3.84
CA PHE A 211 25.12 -18.42 -4.31
C PHE A 211 25.52 -18.59 -5.79
N GLY A 212 24.88 -19.52 -6.52
CA GLY A 212 25.03 -19.66 -7.97
C GLY A 212 26.44 -19.99 -8.45
N GLY A 213 27.26 -20.62 -7.61
CA GLY A 213 28.68 -20.86 -7.90
C GLY A 213 28.89 -22.24 -8.52
N SER A 214 29.09 -22.29 -9.84
CA SER A 214 29.61 -23.50 -10.50
C SER A 214 31.11 -23.73 -10.22
N ASP A 215 31.81 -22.72 -9.67
CA ASP A 215 33.26 -22.70 -9.45
C ASP A 215 33.59 -22.47 -7.95
N GLU A 216 34.34 -23.39 -7.33
CA GLU A 216 34.61 -23.40 -5.88
C GLU A 216 35.39 -22.18 -5.37
N ASN A 217 36.23 -21.59 -6.24
CA ASN A 217 37.06 -20.44 -5.89
C ASN A 217 36.25 -19.14 -5.80
N GLU A 218 35.25 -18.99 -6.67
CA GLU A 218 34.34 -17.84 -6.66
C GLU A 218 33.40 -17.91 -5.45
N PHE A 219 32.94 -19.11 -5.12
CA PHE A 219 32.14 -19.37 -3.92
C PHE A 219 32.88 -18.97 -2.62
N LYS A 220 34.14 -19.42 -2.44
CA LYS A 220 34.96 -19.04 -1.27
C LYS A 220 35.15 -17.53 -1.16
N LYS A 221 35.39 -16.85 -2.28
CA LYS A 221 35.56 -15.39 -2.31
C LYS A 221 34.27 -14.65 -1.93
N LEU A 222 33.12 -15.13 -2.40
CA LEU A 222 31.83 -14.53 -2.09
C LEU A 222 31.43 -14.77 -0.63
N LYS A 223 31.65 -15.98 -0.11
CA LYS A 223 31.42 -16.33 1.31
C LYS A 223 32.22 -15.42 2.24
N ASN A 224 33.52 -15.27 2.00
CA ASN A 224 34.38 -14.38 2.79
C ASN A 224 33.92 -12.92 2.75
N LYS A 225 33.42 -12.45 1.60
CA LYS A 225 32.87 -11.08 1.47
C LYS A 225 31.58 -10.89 2.27
N ILE A 226 30.71 -11.89 2.28
CA ILE A 226 29.45 -11.86 3.04
C ILE A 226 29.74 -11.91 4.54
N ASP A 227 30.61 -12.83 4.96
CA ASP A 227 31.01 -12.97 6.37
C ASP A 227 31.67 -11.70 6.89
N HIS A 228 32.57 -11.10 6.11
CA HIS A 228 33.17 -9.81 6.44
C HIS A 228 32.12 -8.70 6.58
N ASN A 229 31.18 -8.59 5.64
CA ASN A 229 30.11 -7.59 5.72
C ASN A 229 29.18 -7.80 6.93
N ASN A 230 28.92 -9.05 7.30
CA ASN A 230 28.11 -9.39 8.47
C ASN A 230 28.85 -9.07 9.77
N GLU A 231 30.14 -9.35 9.83
CA GLU A 231 31.01 -9.02 10.95
C GLU A 231 31.10 -7.51 11.17
N MET A 232 31.31 -6.73 10.10
CA MET A 232 31.31 -5.25 10.18
C MET A 232 29.96 -4.70 10.71
N LYS A 233 28.84 -5.31 10.32
CA LYS A 233 27.51 -4.93 10.85
C LYS A 233 27.35 -5.29 12.33
N ARG A 234 27.94 -6.39 12.80
CA ARG A 234 27.93 -6.78 14.22
C ARG A 234 28.76 -5.81 15.04
N GLN A 235 29.99 -5.53 14.62
CA GLN A 235 30.88 -4.58 15.28
C GLN A 235 30.26 -3.18 15.39
N MET A 236 29.64 -2.67 14.32
CA MET A 236 28.91 -1.40 14.34
C MET A 236 27.75 -1.38 15.36
N LYS A 237 27.03 -2.50 15.51
CA LYS A 237 25.95 -2.61 16.50
C LYS A 237 26.52 -2.63 17.91
N ASP A 238 27.58 -3.39 18.15
CA ASP A 238 28.21 -3.52 19.46
C ASP A 238 28.84 -2.20 19.91
N GLU A 239 29.50 -1.48 19.00
CA GLU A 239 30.02 -0.14 19.26
C GLU A 239 28.90 0.84 19.60
N LYS A 240 27.79 0.81 18.87
CA LYS A 240 26.61 1.64 19.17
C LYS A 240 26.00 1.30 20.53
N ILE A 241 25.92 0.02 20.89
CA ILE A 241 25.43 -0.43 22.21
C ILE A 241 26.36 0.08 23.31
N ARG A 242 27.68 -0.04 23.12
CA ARG A 242 28.67 0.45 24.07
C ARG A 242 28.58 1.96 24.26
N MET A 243 28.46 2.72 23.18
CA MET A 243 28.28 4.18 23.25
C MET A 243 26.99 4.56 23.99
N LEU A 244 25.89 3.84 23.78
CA LEU A 244 24.64 4.08 24.49
C LEU A 244 24.76 3.75 25.97
N ALA A 245 25.41 2.65 26.32
CA ALA A 245 25.66 2.27 27.72
C ALA A 245 26.52 3.30 28.44
N GLU A 246 27.56 3.83 27.79
CA GLU A 246 28.41 4.89 28.37
C GLU A 246 27.62 6.19 28.59
N LYS A 247 26.80 6.59 27.61
CA LYS A 247 25.90 7.75 27.76
C LYS A 247 24.87 7.54 28.86
N GLU A 248 24.39 6.31 29.05
CA GLU A 248 23.48 5.98 30.15
C GLU A 248 24.21 6.07 31.50
N SER A 249 25.42 5.52 31.63
CA SER A 249 26.19 5.63 32.87
C SER A 249 26.55 7.07 33.22
N GLN A 250 26.86 7.91 32.21
CA GLN A 250 27.08 9.34 32.41
C GLN A 250 25.82 10.04 32.90
N LYS A 251 24.66 9.79 32.27
CA LYS A 251 23.38 10.33 32.74
C LYS A 251 23.02 9.87 34.14
N GLN A 252 23.30 8.61 34.48
CA GLN A 252 23.11 8.09 35.83
C GLN A 252 24.01 8.82 36.81
N ALA A 253 25.30 9.00 36.50
CA ALA A 253 26.23 9.77 37.34
C ALA A 253 25.78 11.23 37.52
N ASP A 254 25.43 11.92 36.44
CA ASP A 254 24.92 13.30 36.47
C ASP A 254 23.63 13.42 37.31
N PHE A 255 22.72 12.44 37.18
CA PHE A 255 21.51 12.38 37.98
C PHE A 255 21.83 12.16 39.47
N MET A 256 22.79 11.30 39.79
CA MET A 256 23.24 11.07 41.16
C MET A 256 23.90 12.31 41.77
N THR A 257 24.74 13.03 41.02
CA THR A 257 25.33 14.31 41.44
C THR A 257 24.26 15.37 41.66
N LYS A 258 23.24 15.43 40.79
CA LYS A 258 22.12 16.37 40.93
C LYS A 258 21.24 16.07 42.14
N LEU A 259 21.16 14.82 42.57
CA LEU A 259 20.47 14.41 43.80
C LEU A 259 21.31 14.64 45.07
N GLY A 260 22.59 15.01 44.95
CA GLY A 260 23.48 15.26 46.09
C GLY A 260 23.82 14.01 46.88
N ILE A 261 23.71 12.82 46.28
CA ILE A 261 23.96 11.53 46.94
C ILE A 261 25.37 11.06 46.56
N ASP A 262 26.38 11.52 47.31
CA ASP A 262 27.75 11.05 47.20
C ASP A 262 27.97 9.81 48.08
N PHE A 263 27.84 8.60 47.51
CA PHE A 263 28.12 7.35 48.21
C PHE A 263 29.62 7.12 48.54
N SER A 264 30.50 8.08 48.25
CA SER A 264 31.93 8.00 48.62
C SER A 264 32.15 8.01 50.14
N LYS A 265 31.15 8.49 50.90
CA LYS A 265 31.03 8.27 52.34
C LYS A 265 29.89 7.28 52.54
N GLY A 266 30.15 6.11 53.11
CA GLY A 266 29.17 5.02 53.29
C GLY A 266 28.02 5.34 54.27
N GLU A 267 27.32 6.45 54.08
CA GLU A 267 26.18 6.85 54.89
C GLU A 267 24.92 6.15 54.39
N LYS A 268 24.38 5.24 55.22
CA LYS A 268 23.11 4.56 54.98
C LYS A 268 21.98 5.59 54.96
N ILE A 269 21.23 5.62 53.87
CA ILE A 269 20.00 6.42 53.75
C ILE A 269 18.96 5.82 54.71
N VAL A 270 18.74 6.49 55.84
CA VAL A 270 17.65 6.14 56.77
C VAL A 270 16.40 6.88 56.30
N ILE A 271 15.47 6.14 55.69
CA ILE A 271 14.14 6.65 55.34
C ILE A 271 13.32 6.72 56.63
N ALA A 272 12.87 7.91 57.01
CA ALA A 272 12.00 8.07 58.18
C ALA A 272 10.71 7.25 58.00
N PRO A 273 10.26 6.50 59.02
CA PRO A 273 9.00 5.78 58.94
C PRO A 273 7.84 6.78 58.79
N ARG A 274 6.85 6.42 57.97
CA ARG A 274 5.62 7.18 57.77
C ARG A 274 4.73 7.15 59.00
#